data_AF-A0A3Q1HKD7-F1
#
_entry.id   AF-A0A3Q1HKD7-F1
#
_cell.length_a   1.000
_cell.length_b   1.000
_cell.length_c   1.000
_cell.angle_alpha   90.00
_cell.angle_beta   90.00
_cell.angle_gamma   90.00
#
_symmetry.space_group_name_H-M   'P 1'
#
loop_
_entity.id
_entity.type
_entity.pdbx_description
1 polymer ?
#
loop_
_entity_poly.entity_id
_entity_poly.type
_entity_poly.pdbx_seq_one_letter_code
_entity_poly.pdbx_strand_id
1 'polypeptide(L)'
;MADFGEILRSIGEFGLFQQLILFALCFPNVFQSFVMASFLFIQSDPERHCNTDWILRTDPNLTTDEQLNLTLPREEDGTFSKCRMFVPVDWNISDIREYGLNETTLCQNGWEYYNTMYTATIFDLVCDKASWVEMIQAVFVAGALVGSLLLGPFAESFGRKRAIQISAVISPIFIVTTAFCPNVYLYLASQFMVGFGSGAYLVNSIILCTEWIGPSKRSWGACLTQLCAAIGQCIVAGVIYAVRNWRLAQLITAAPSVVALLYIWFIPESARWLLSRGRTEEAKQLIVKVAAVNKCTVPDSLLEKVLTFHLFFFYLFIHFTGSSVLIKYFLIMTLYPSSVFFVFKHRFSLNLSMLGLYFNIENIGLNIFLTQLLFGAIEIPAHVLCIWLLEVLGRKILLTTTLLSGGLFSMLILAVPGGNGHGTVCQNGIIMFSALFLRGCEILFFYLSFFSGYGMGATSLAVVARFFLTSASSVCNVFIQELFPTSVRQTATALGALLGRSGALVAPLLNILAMYHWVIPITIFGSITIVGGALSFLLPETRRTELPDSTEEAVNKR
;
A
#
# COMPACT_ATOMS: atom_id res chain seq x y z
N MET A 1 -20.04 23.50 -25.53
CA MET A 1 -19.80 23.34 -24.09
C MET A 1 -18.37 23.74 -23.86
N ALA A 2 -18.10 24.85 -23.17
CA ALA A 2 -16.73 25.11 -22.73
C ALA A 2 -16.52 24.26 -21.48
N ASP A 3 -15.79 23.17 -21.65
CA ASP A 3 -15.47 22.23 -20.58
C ASP A 3 -14.26 22.76 -19.79
N PHE A 4 -14.15 22.46 -18.50
CA PHE A 4 -13.05 22.98 -17.66
C PHE A 4 -11.67 22.57 -18.20
N GLY A 5 -11.58 21.51 -19.01
CA GLY A 5 -10.35 21.16 -19.72
C GLY A 5 -9.92 22.18 -20.77
N GLU A 6 -10.82 22.98 -21.35
CA GLU A 6 -10.45 24.11 -22.22
C GLU A 6 -9.73 25.22 -21.43
N ILE A 7 -10.16 25.47 -20.18
CA ILE A 7 -9.44 26.39 -19.27
C ILE A 7 -8.04 25.84 -19.02
N LEU A 8 -7.90 24.56 -18.66
CA LEU A 8 -6.59 23.95 -18.42
C LEU A 8 -5.70 23.96 -19.67
N ARG A 9 -6.26 23.79 -20.88
CA ARG A 9 -5.52 23.94 -22.14
C ARG A 9 -5.02 25.37 -22.34
N SER A 10 -5.87 26.36 -22.06
CA SER A 10 -5.50 27.78 -22.20
C SER A 10 -4.44 28.25 -21.20
N ILE A 11 -4.40 27.64 -20.01
CA ILE A 11 -3.43 27.92 -18.95
C ILE A 11 -2.11 27.13 -19.16
N GLY A 12 -2.08 26.24 -20.16
CA GLY A 12 -1.04 25.25 -20.36
C GLY A 12 -1.36 23.96 -19.60
N GLU A 13 -1.63 22.87 -20.32
CA GLU A 13 -2.10 21.60 -19.76
C GLU A 13 -1.15 21.00 -18.70
N PHE A 14 0.15 21.32 -18.78
CA PHE A 14 1.19 20.85 -17.88
C PHE A 14 2.32 21.90 -17.73
N GLY A 15 1.94 23.12 -17.34
CA GLY A 15 2.88 24.23 -17.11
C GLY A 15 3.68 24.10 -15.80
N LEU A 16 4.51 25.10 -15.53
CA LEU A 16 5.41 25.14 -14.37
C LEU A 16 4.66 25.05 -13.04
N PHE A 17 3.49 25.69 -12.93
CA PHE A 17 2.66 25.60 -11.73
C PHE A 17 2.18 24.16 -11.46
N GLN A 18 1.67 23.47 -12.49
CA GLN A 18 1.18 22.10 -12.35
C GLN A 18 2.33 21.14 -11.97
N GLN A 19 3.51 21.32 -12.55
CA GLN A 19 4.70 20.56 -12.19
C GLN A 19 5.10 20.79 -10.73
N LEU A 20 5.17 22.05 -10.28
CA LEU A 20 5.51 22.38 -8.89
C LEU A 20 4.52 21.81 -7.89
N ILE A 21 3.21 21.94 -8.15
CA ILE A 21 2.17 21.36 -7.28
C ILE A 21 2.27 19.84 -7.24
N LEU A 22 2.47 19.22 -8.40
CA LEU A 22 2.61 17.78 -8.50
C LEU A 22 3.78 17.30 -7.63
N PHE A 23 4.97 17.88 -7.78
CA PHE A 23 6.12 17.53 -6.93
C PHE A 23 5.89 17.82 -5.44
N ALA A 24 5.26 18.95 -5.10
CA ALA A 24 4.98 19.32 -3.72
C ALA A 24 4.00 18.35 -3.03
N LEU A 25 2.98 17.87 -3.74
CA LEU A 25 2.01 16.88 -3.25
C LEU A 25 2.58 15.44 -3.29
N CYS A 26 3.51 15.14 -4.18
CA CYS A 26 4.17 13.83 -4.22
C CYS A 26 5.26 13.67 -3.14
N PHE A 27 5.94 14.74 -2.72
CA PHE A 27 7.06 14.67 -1.76
C PHE A 27 6.71 13.94 -0.44
N PRO A 28 5.56 14.21 0.22
CA PRO A 28 5.25 13.51 1.49
C PRO A 28 4.96 12.03 1.28
N ASN A 29 4.58 11.61 0.07
CA ASN A 29 4.38 10.20 -0.26
C ASN A 29 5.70 9.41 -0.29
N VAL A 30 6.86 10.06 -0.45
CA VAL A 30 8.19 9.42 -0.31
C VAL A 30 8.38 8.89 1.12
N PHE A 31 7.97 9.69 2.11
CA PHE A 31 8.13 9.34 3.52
C PHE A 31 6.98 8.50 4.06
N GLN A 32 5.89 8.41 3.31
CA GLN A 32 4.74 7.61 3.69
C GLN A 32 5.07 6.11 3.82
N SER A 33 6.03 5.62 3.03
CA SER A 33 6.53 4.24 3.08
C SER A 33 7.37 3.94 4.33
N PHE A 34 7.98 4.95 4.95
CA PHE A 34 8.77 4.79 6.18
C PHE A 34 7.91 4.44 7.39
N VAL A 35 6.65 4.91 7.40
CA VAL A 35 5.70 4.58 8.47
C VAL A 35 5.42 3.08 8.49
N MET A 36 5.26 2.46 7.31
CA MET A 36 5.11 1.00 7.18
C MET A 36 6.39 0.24 7.49
N ALA A 37 7.54 0.89 7.30
CA ALA A 37 8.84 0.29 7.54
C ALA A 37 9.15 0.05 9.01
N SER A 38 8.48 0.78 9.91
CA SER A 38 8.45 0.49 11.35
C SER A 38 8.11 -0.97 11.63
N PHE A 39 7.30 -1.60 10.77
CA PHE A 39 6.92 -3.01 10.87
C PHE A 39 8.04 -3.97 10.44
N LEU A 40 9.02 -3.52 9.65
CA LEU A 40 10.20 -4.32 9.27
C LEU A 40 11.14 -4.54 10.46
N PHE A 41 11.18 -3.61 11.43
CA PHE A 41 11.85 -3.85 12.73
C PHE A 41 11.15 -4.92 13.58
N ILE A 42 9.98 -5.40 13.15
CA ILE A 42 9.13 -6.35 13.89
C ILE A 42 9.14 -7.75 13.26
N GLN A 43 9.97 -8.01 12.25
CA GLN A 43 10.02 -9.28 11.52
C GLN A 43 11.42 -9.91 11.64
N SER A 44 11.64 -11.22 11.81
CA SER A 44 10.81 -12.40 12.08
C SER A 44 11.71 -13.31 12.91
N ASP A 45 11.31 -13.59 14.15
CA ASP A 45 11.93 -14.60 15.01
C ASP A 45 13.48 -14.61 15.03
N PRO A 46 14.14 -13.56 15.55
CA PRO A 46 15.58 -13.61 15.76
C PRO A 46 15.96 -14.77 16.67
N GLU A 47 17.13 -15.38 16.43
CA GLU A 47 17.69 -16.37 17.34
C GLU A 47 17.87 -15.75 18.73
N ARG A 48 17.31 -16.44 19.73
CA ARG A 48 17.20 -15.93 21.08
C ARG A 48 17.02 -17.05 22.08
N HIS A 49 17.28 -16.73 23.34
CA HIS A 49 16.94 -17.57 24.48
C HIS A 49 16.48 -16.72 25.66
N CYS A 50 15.90 -17.37 26.66
CA CYS A 50 15.60 -16.70 27.92
C CYS A 50 16.91 -16.20 28.57
N ASN A 51 16.89 -15.02 29.19
CA ASN A 51 17.96 -14.66 30.12
C ASN A 51 17.89 -15.62 31.33
N THR A 52 18.98 -16.34 31.59
CA THR A 52 19.08 -17.34 32.66
C THR A 52 20.16 -17.00 33.68
N ASP A 53 20.48 -15.71 33.86
CA ASP A 53 21.53 -15.22 34.76
C ASP A 53 21.29 -15.52 36.24
N TRP A 54 20.10 -16.03 36.58
CA TRP A 54 19.81 -16.50 37.92
C TRP A 54 20.80 -17.59 38.37
N ILE A 55 21.30 -18.44 37.45
CA ILE A 55 22.25 -19.52 37.77
C ILE A 55 23.64 -18.99 38.13
N LEU A 56 24.02 -17.80 37.61
CA LEU A 56 25.29 -17.14 37.92
C LEU A 56 25.38 -16.67 39.37
N ARG A 57 24.24 -16.58 40.08
CA ARG A 57 24.22 -16.34 41.52
C ARG A 57 24.73 -17.54 42.32
N THR A 58 24.53 -18.74 41.79
CA THR A 58 24.94 -20.00 42.43
C THR A 58 26.41 -20.30 42.13
N ASP A 59 26.84 -20.10 40.88
CA ASP A 59 28.25 -20.21 40.49
C ASP A 59 28.59 -19.17 39.41
N PRO A 60 29.42 -18.16 39.74
CA PRO A 60 29.74 -17.05 38.83
C PRO A 60 30.75 -17.42 37.74
N ASN A 61 31.39 -18.60 37.81
CA ASN A 61 32.46 -19.01 36.88
C ASN A 61 31.99 -19.96 35.77
N LEU A 62 30.67 -20.10 35.55
CA LEU A 62 30.15 -20.93 34.45
C LEU A 62 30.53 -20.36 33.07
N THR A 63 30.79 -21.28 32.14
CA THR A 63 30.86 -20.95 30.72
C THR A 63 29.46 -20.75 30.15
N THR A 64 29.31 -19.89 29.14
CA THR A 64 28.01 -19.62 28.49
C THR A 64 27.37 -20.88 27.94
N ASP A 65 28.16 -21.78 27.34
CA ASP A 65 27.63 -23.03 26.77
C ASP A 65 27.10 -23.97 27.85
N GLU A 66 27.79 -24.03 29.00
CA GLU A 66 27.35 -24.83 30.15
C GLU A 66 26.10 -24.24 30.80
N GLN A 67 26.06 -22.91 30.95
CA GLN A 67 24.88 -22.19 31.43
C GLN A 67 23.64 -22.51 30.59
N LEU A 68 23.75 -22.41 29.26
CA LEU A 68 22.63 -22.69 28.36
C LEU A 68 22.20 -24.16 28.44
N ASN A 69 23.15 -25.10 28.51
CA ASN A 69 22.85 -26.52 28.56
C ASN A 69 22.15 -26.97 29.86
N LEU A 70 22.41 -26.28 30.98
CA LEU A 70 21.76 -26.56 32.27
C LEU A 70 20.41 -25.86 32.42
N THR A 71 20.22 -24.71 31.78
CA THR A 71 19.06 -23.82 32.04
C THR A 71 18.01 -23.81 30.94
N LEU A 72 18.32 -24.28 29.73
CA LEU A 72 17.40 -24.31 28.61
C LEU A 72 17.07 -25.74 28.17
N PRO A 73 15.78 -26.04 27.92
CA PRO A 73 15.39 -27.32 27.34
C PRO A 73 15.81 -27.41 25.87
N ARG A 74 16.08 -28.63 25.39
CA ARG A 74 16.34 -28.91 23.97
C ARG A 74 15.07 -29.34 23.25
N GLU A 75 14.89 -28.87 22.03
CA GLU A 75 13.81 -29.28 21.12
C GLU A 75 14.18 -30.55 20.36
N GLU A 76 13.21 -31.14 19.64
CA GLU A 76 13.40 -32.40 18.89
C GLU A 76 14.52 -32.30 17.82
N ASP A 77 14.76 -31.09 17.32
CA ASP A 77 15.81 -30.77 16.36
C ASP A 77 17.22 -30.64 16.99
N GLY A 78 17.33 -30.80 18.32
CA GLY A 78 18.59 -30.69 19.07
C GLY A 78 19.03 -29.26 19.40
N THR A 79 18.29 -28.26 18.92
CA THR A 79 18.45 -26.84 19.23
C THR A 79 17.88 -26.50 20.60
N PHE A 80 18.34 -25.39 21.20
CA PHE A 80 17.74 -24.87 22.43
C PHE A 80 16.36 -24.28 22.15
N SER A 81 15.43 -24.47 23.09
CA SER A 81 14.10 -23.88 22.94
C SER A 81 14.17 -22.35 23.00
N LYS A 82 13.56 -21.72 21.99
CA LYS A 82 13.57 -20.25 21.83
C LYS A 82 12.65 -19.52 22.78
N CYS A 83 11.75 -20.22 23.49
CA CYS A 83 10.66 -19.61 24.24
C CYS A 83 10.49 -20.10 25.68
N ARG A 84 11.21 -21.16 26.07
CA ARG A 84 11.07 -21.82 27.36
C ARG A 84 12.41 -21.94 28.07
N MET A 85 12.38 -21.91 29.39
CA MET A 85 13.52 -22.19 30.26
C MET A 85 13.10 -23.15 31.38
N PHE A 86 14.07 -23.79 32.01
CA PHE A 86 13.82 -24.50 33.26
C PHE A 86 13.49 -23.53 34.40
N VAL A 87 12.65 -23.98 35.32
CA VAL A 87 12.25 -23.20 36.50
C VAL A 87 13.49 -22.91 37.36
N PRO A 88 13.71 -21.66 37.80
CA PRO A 88 14.79 -21.34 38.74
C PRO A 88 14.64 -22.11 40.06
N VAL A 89 15.70 -22.76 40.50
CA VAL A 89 15.75 -23.50 41.78
C VAL A 89 16.94 -23.05 42.63
N ASP A 90 16.77 -23.03 43.94
CA ASP A 90 17.83 -22.68 44.90
C ASP A 90 18.69 -23.92 45.26
N TRP A 91 19.14 -24.67 44.25
CA TRP A 91 20.00 -25.85 44.41
C TRP A 91 21.47 -25.50 44.18
N ASN A 92 22.39 -26.29 44.74
CA ASN A 92 23.81 -26.17 44.42
C ASN A 92 24.08 -26.68 42.99
N ILE A 93 25.12 -26.15 42.35
CA ILE A 93 25.48 -26.52 40.98
C ILE A 93 25.80 -28.01 40.83
N SER A 94 26.33 -28.66 41.88
CA SER A 94 26.56 -30.11 41.93
C SER A 94 25.27 -30.90 41.77
N ASP A 95 24.22 -30.47 42.46
CA ASP A 95 22.94 -31.18 42.55
C ASP A 95 22.16 -30.98 41.23
N ILE A 96 22.28 -29.80 40.63
CA ILE A 96 21.71 -29.50 39.30
C ILE A 96 22.39 -30.38 38.23
N ARG A 97 23.71 -30.60 38.29
CA ARG A 97 24.43 -31.48 37.36
C ARG A 97 24.06 -32.96 37.54
N GLU A 98 23.76 -33.38 38.76
CA GLU A 98 23.46 -34.79 39.08
C GLU A 98 21.99 -35.15 38.79
N TYR A 99 21.05 -34.31 39.20
CA TYR A 99 19.62 -34.62 39.12
C TYR A 99 18.91 -33.97 37.91
N GLY A 100 19.50 -32.91 37.33
CA GLY A 100 18.90 -32.16 36.24
C GLY A 100 17.62 -31.39 36.63
N LEU A 101 17.16 -30.53 35.72
CA LEU A 101 15.91 -29.78 35.88
C LEU A 101 14.84 -30.36 34.95
N ASN A 102 13.63 -30.57 35.48
CA ASN A 102 12.54 -31.21 34.72
C ASN A 102 11.35 -30.28 34.46
N GLU A 103 11.11 -29.28 35.32
CA GLU A 103 10.00 -28.35 35.14
C GLU A 103 10.39 -27.18 34.24
N THR A 104 9.60 -26.93 33.19
CA THR A 104 9.81 -25.83 32.25
C THR A 104 8.77 -24.73 32.44
N THR A 105 9.20 -23.47 32.37
CA THR A 105 8.34 -22.28 32.36
C THR A 105 8.67 -21.35 31.20
N LEU A 106 7.79 -20.39 30.94
CA LEU A 106 8.06 -19.26 30.05
C LEU A 106 9.18 -18.38 30.63
N CYS A 107 9.90 -17.66 29.77
CA CYS A 107 10.98 -16.78 30.21
C CYS A 107 10.45 -15.66 31.13
N GLN A 108 11.07 -15.54 32.31
CA GLN A 108 10.67 -14.55 33.32
C GLN A 108 11.57 -13.30 33.30
N ASN A 109 12.87 -13.46 33.05
CA ASN A 109 13.88 -12.42 33.20
C ASN A 109 14.25 -11.72 31.89
N GLY A 110 13.36 -11.77 30.89
CA GLY A 110 13.61 -11.20 29.56
C GLY A 110 14.35 -12.15 28.62
N TRP A 111 14.87 -11.58 27.53
CA TRP A 111 15.43 -12.31 26.39
C TRP A 111 16.83 -11.83 26.06
N GLU A 112 17.68 -12.77 25.67
CA GLU A 112 18.96 -12.47 25.04
C GLU A 112 18.91 -12.91 23.59
N TYR A 113 19.39 -12.02 22.72
CA TYR A 113 19.32 -12.19 21.27
C TYR A 113 20.73 -12.41 20.72
N TYR A 114 20.92 -13.50 19.99
CA TYR A 114 22.16 -13.78 19.26
C TYR A 114 22.06 -13.31 17.82
N ASN A 115 23.18 -12.86 17.25
CA ASN A 115 23.28 -12.52 15.82
C ASN A 115 22.21 -11.54 15.31
N THR A 116 21.66 -10.70 16.19
CA THR A 116 20.70 -9.68 15.79
C THR A 116 21.43 -8.45 15.25
N MET A 117 21.00 -8.00 14.07
CA MET A 117 21.41 -6.70 13.53
C MET A 117 20.88 -5.52 14.37
N TYR A 118 19.95 -5.78 15.29
CA TYR A 118 19.24 -4.79 16.09
C TYR A 118 19.53 -4.99 17.58
N THR A 119 19.64 -3.89 18.32
CA THR A 119 19.92 -3.89 19.77
C THR A 119 18.74 -4.35 20.63
N ALA A 120 17.50 -4.25 20.13
CA ALA A 120 16.29 -4.78 20.76
C ALA A 120 15.12 -4.82 19.76
N THR A 121 14.23 -5.81 19.89
CA THR A 121 12.92 -5.80 19.20
C THR A 121 11.98 -4.81 19.90
N ILE A 122 10.95 -4.33 19.20
CA ILE A 122 9.99 -3.38 19.78
C ILE A 122 9.26 -4.05 20.96
N PHE A 123 9.48 -3.54 22.18
CA PHE A 123 8.85 -4.01 23.43
C PHE A 123 8.98 -5.52 23.73
N ASP A 124 10.00 -6.21 23.18
CA ASP A 124 10.20 -7.66 23.33
C ASP A 124 8.93 -8.48 23.05
N LEU A 125 8.23 -8.14 21.96
CA LEU A 125 6.99 -8.79 21.52
C LEU A 125 7.28 -10.15 20.87
N VAL A 126 7.65 -11.10 21.71
CA VAL A 126 8.22 -12.40 21.36
C VAL A 126 7.38 -13.55 21.94
N CYS A 127 7.38 -14.72 21.27
CA CYS A 127 6.68 -15.95 21.68
C CYS A 127 5.18 -15.71 21.89
N ASP A 128 4.64 -15.81 23.11
CA ASP A 128 3.21 -15.59 23.39
C ASP A 128 2.75 -14.17 23.02
N LYS A 129 3.69 -13.22 22.99
CA LYS A 129 3.42 -11.83 22.60
C LYS A 129 3.61 -11.57 21.10
N ALA A 130 3.95 -12.57 20.29
CA ALA A 130 4.15 -12.40 18.85
C ALA A 130 2.88 -11.95 18.12
N SER A 131 1.70 -12.40 18.57
CA SER A 131 0.40 -12.00 18.00
C SER A 131 0.12 -10.49 18.09
N TRP A 132 0.78 -9.77 19.01
CA TRP A 132 0.64 -8.31 19.12
C TRP A 132 1.26 -7.58 17.92
N VAL A 133 2.25 -8.17 17.26
CA VAL A 133 2.88 -7.62 16.06
C VAL A 133 1.88 -7.49 14.92
N GLU A 134 1.16 -8.58 14.64
CA GLU A 134 0.13 -8.62 13.61
C GLU A 134 -1.02 -7.65 13.94
N MET A 135 -1.38 -7.56 15.23
CA MET A 135 -2.38 -6.62 15.71
C MET A 135 -1.99 -5.15 15.44
N ILE A 136 -0.71 -4.78 15.65
CA ILE A 136 -0.21 -3.44 15.36
C ILE A 136 -0.39 -3.10 13.86
N GLN A 137 0.00 -4.02 12.97
CA GLN A 137 -0.13 -3.83 11.53
C GLN A 137 -1.61 -3.70 11.12
N ALA A 138 -2.48 -4.55 11.68
CA ALA A 138 -3.91 -4.49 11.43
C ALA A 138 -4.53 -3.16 11.90
N VAL A 139 -4.14 -2.67 13.08
CA VAL A 139 -4.60 -1.37 13.63
C VAL A 139 -4.16 -0.20 12.75
N PHE A 140 -2.94 -0.23 12.22
CA PHE A 140 -2.50 0.78 11.26
C PHE A 140 -3.37 0.78 9.99
N VAL A 141 -3.59 -0.40 9.41
CA VAL A 141 -4.41 -0.56 8.18
C VAL A 141 -5.86 -0.13 8.44
N ALA A 142 -6.41 -0.44 9.61
CA ALA A 142 -7.72 0.00 10.06
C ALA A 142 -7.79 1.52 10.24
N GLY A 143 -6.79 2.14 10.85
CA GLY A 143 -6.69 3.60 10.98
C GLY A 143 -6.69 4.27 9.62
N ALA A 144 -5.84 3.79 8.70
CA ALA A 144 -5.75 4.33 7.36
C ALA A 144 -7.01 4.08 6.51
N LEU A 145 -7.79 3.04 6.82
CA LEU A 145 -9.11 2.83 6.25
C LEU A 145 -10.09 3.90 6.72
N VAL A 146 -10.24 4.06 8.04
CA VAL A 146 -11.13 5.03 8.66
C VAL A 146 -10.77 6.45 8.22
N GLY A 147 -9.48 6.76 8.13
CA GLY A 147 -8.96 8.03 7.62
C GLY A 147 -9.45 8.34 6.21
N SER A 148 -9.31 7.39 5.28
CA SER A 148 -9.77 7.58 3.90
C SER A 148 -11.29 7.74 3.80
N LEU A 149 -12.07 7.01 4.62
CA LEU A 149 -13.53 7.05 4.61
C LEU A 149 -14.10 8.32 5.26
N LEU A 150 -13.46 8.87 6.29
CA LEU A 150 -13.93 10.09 6.94
C LEU A 150 -13.43 11.34 6.21
N LEU A 151 -12.12 11.42 5.90
CA LEU A 151 -11.55 12.61 5.28
C LEU A 151 -11.80 12.71 3.76
N GLY A 152 -12.25 11.63 3.10
CA GLY A 152 -12.68 11.67 1.70
C GLY A 152 -13.93 12.52 1.48
N PRO A 153 -15.11 12.15 2.03
CA PRO A 153 -16.34 12.96 1.95
C PRO A 153 -16.20 14.33 2.61
N PHE A 154 -15.34 14.44 3.64
CA PHE A 154 -15.00 15.72 4.26
C PHE A 154 -14.38 16.69 3.25
N ALA A 155 -13.45 16.24 2.39
CA ALA A 155 -12.85 17.13 1.40
C ALA A 155 -13.81 17.55 0.29
N GLU A 156 -14.84 16.77 -0.03
CA GLU A 156 -15.94 17.22 -0.91
C GLU A 156 -16.74 18.35 -0.28
N SER A 157 -16.92 18.31 1.04
CA SER A 157 -17.82 19.22 1.76
C SER A 157 -17.13 20.52 2.17
N PHE A 158 -15.88 20.41 2.64
CA PHE A 158 -15.12 21.50 3.25
C PHE A 158 -13.90 21.97 2.44
N GLY A 159 -13.55 21.26 1.36
CA GLY A 159 -12.43 21.61 0.46
C GLY A 159 -11.32 20.56 0.46
N ARG A 160 -10.68 20.36 -0.70
CA ARG A 160 -9.61 19.38 -0.90
C ARG A 160 -8.37 19.77 -0.11
N LYS A 161 -8.03 21.08 -0.11
CA LYS A 161 -6.90 21.64 0.63
C LYS A 161 -6.98 21.31 2.13
N ARG A 162 -8.15 21.53 2.74
CA ARG A 162 -8.32 21.36 4.19
C ARG A 162 -8.13 19.91 4.64
N ALA A 163 -8.64 18.93 3.89
CA ALA A 163 -8.42 17.53 4.25
C ALA A 163 -6.94 17.13 4.18
N ILE A 164 -6.22 17.61 3.16
CA ILE A 164 -4.77 17.37 3.04
C ILE A 164 -4.02 18.02 4.21
N GLN A 165 -4.38 19.25 4.59
CA GLN A 165 -3.77 19.94 5.72
C GLN A 165 -4.00 19.21 7.05
N ILE A 166 -5.23 18.75 7.31
CA ILE A 166 -5.56 17.96 8.51
C ILE A 166 -4.70 16.69 8.57
N SER A 167 -4.64 15.94 7.47
CA SER A 167 -3.80 14.74 7.40
C SER A 167 -2.32 15.04 7.57
N ALA A 168 -1.82 16.12 6.97
CA ALA A 168 -0.43 16.53 7.07
C ALA A 168 -0.02 16.94 8.49
N VAL A 169 -0.95 17.46 9.31
CA VAL A 169 -0.72 17.80 10.74
C VAL A 169 -0.80 16.58 11.64
N ILE A 170 -1.83 15.74 11.46
CA ILE A 170 -2.02 14.55 12.31
C ILE A 170 -0.83 13.59 12.19
N SER A 171 -0.40 13.27 10.96
CA SER A 171 0.65 12.25 10.73
C SER A 171 1.95 12.50 11.51
N PRO A 172 2.67 13.64 11.37
CA PRO A 172 3.94 13.86 12.06
C PRO A 172 3.80 13.95 13.59
N ILE A 173 2.71 14.51 14.13
CA ILE A 173 2.48 14.57 15.58
C ILE A 173 2.46 13.16 16.16
N PHE A 174 1.70 12.26 15.54
CA PHE A 174 1.58 10.88 16.03
C PHE A 174 2.81 10.03 15.70
N ILE A 175 3.56 10.30 14.62
CA ILE A 175 4.86 9.63 14.36
C ILE A 175 5.87 9.96 15.47
N VAL A 176 5.99 11.24 15.84
CA VAL A 176 6.86 11.66 16.96
C VAL A 176 6.36 11.03 18.27
N THR A 177 5.05 10.99 18.49
CA THR A 177 4.46 10.35 19.67
C THR A 177 4.82 8.86 19.73
N THR A 178 4.74 8.13 18.62
CA THR A 178 5.14 6.72 18.50
C THR A 178 6.60 6.51 18.95
N ALA A 179 7.51 7.41 18.60
CA ALA A 179 8.92 7.32 18.99
C ALA A 179 9.14 7.36 20.52
N PHE A 180 8.28 8.09 21.24
CA PHE A 180 8.37 8.28 22.69
C PHE A 180 7.43 7.39 23.50
N CYS A 181 6.68 6.48 22.86
CA CYS A 181 5.77 5.59 23.57
C CYS A 181 6.52 4.70 24.59
N PRO A 182 6.09 4.69 25.87
CA PRO A 182 6.63 3.76 26.88
C PRO A 182 5.85 2.45 26.92
N ASN A 183 4.59 2.44 26.45
CA ASN A 183 3.67 1.31 26.53
C ASN A 183 3.15 0.90 25.15
N VAL A 184 2.90 -0.40 24.97
CA VAL A 184 2.36 -1.00 23.72
C VAL A 184 0.97 -0.44 23.38
N TYR A 185 0.11 -0.18 24.38
CA TYR A 185 -1.23 0.38 24.12
C TYR A 185 -1.20 1.80 23.56
N LEU A 186 -0.32 2.67 24.08
CA LEU A 186 -0.14 4.02 23.54
C LEU A 186 0.48 3.94 22.13
N TYR A 187 1.39 2.99 21.92
CA TYR A 187 1.94 2.70 20.60
C TYR A 187 0.82 2.31 19.62
N LEU A 188 -0.08 1.39 19.97
CA LEU A 188 -1.25 1.01 19.15
C LEU A 188 -2.15 2.21 18.82
N ALA A 189 -2.52 3.01 19.82
CA ALA A 189 -3.34 4.20 19.61
C ALA A 189 -2.66 5.22 18.68
N SER A 190 -1.35 5.44 18.86
CA SER A 190 -0.58 6.32 17.97
C SER A 190 -0.52 5.79 16.54
N GLN A 191 -0.30 4.49 16.35
CA GLN A 191 -0.25 3.83 15.04
C GLN A 191 -1.59 3.92 14.30
N PHE A 192 -2.71 3.80 15.02
CA PHE A 192 -4.04 4.04 14.44
C PHE A 192 -4.15 5.46 13.88
N MET A 193 -3.69 6.46 14.63
CA MET A 193 -3.76 7.87 14.22
C MET A 193 -2.78 8.22 13.09
N VAL A 194 -1.59 7.63 13.07
CA VAL A 194 -0.66 7.76 11.94
C VAL A 194 -1.29 7.12 10.69
N GLY A 195 -1.89 5.93 10.83
CA GLY A 195 -2.66 5.31 9.77
C GLY A 195 -3.75 6.24 9.26
N PHE A 196 -4.58 6.79 10.16
CA PHE A 196 -5.65 7.73 9.83
C PHE A 196 -5.18 8.90 8.97
N GLY A 197 -4.09 9.57 9.37
CA GLY A 197 -3.50 10.65 8.59
C GLY A 197 -2.96 10.19 7.23
N SER A 198 -2.21 9.09 7.22
CA SER A 198 -1.59 8.48 6.03
C SER A 198 -2.60 8.13 4.94
N GLY A 199 -3.63 7.34 5.29
CA GLY A 199 -4.62 6.86 4.34
C GLY A 199 -5.45 8.01 3.75
N ALA A 200 -5.77 9.00 4.56
CA ALA A 200 -6.46 10.21 4.13
C ALA A 200 -5.58 11.08 3.22
N TYR A 201 -4.30 11.24 3.54
CA TYR A 201 -3.37 12.03 2.73
C TYR A 201 -3.21 11.44 1.33
N LEU A 202 -3.02 10.12 1.23
CA LEU A 202 -2.82 9.43 -0.05
C LEU A 202 -4.00 9.65 -1.02
N VAL A 203 -5.24 9.46 -0.55
CA VAL A 203 -6.43 9.61 -1.40
C VAL A 203 -6.64 11.07 -1.81
N ASN A 204 -6.49 12.01 -0.87
CA ASN A 204 -6.77 13.41 -1.13
C ASN A 204 -5.69 14.08 -2.01
N SER A 205 -4.41 13.74 -1.80
CA SER A 205 -3.29 14.29 -2.58
C SER A 205 -3.39 13.92 -4.06
N ILE A 206 -3.66 12.66 -4.38
CA ILE A 206 -3.80 12.19 -5.76
C ILE A 206 -4.92 12.95 -6.48
N ILE A 207 -6.07 13.15 -5.82
CA ILE A 207 -7.24 13.80 -6.43
C ILE A 207 -7.00 15.29 -6.65
N LEU A 208 -6.34 15.98 -5.70
CA LEU A 208 -5.97 17.38 -5.89
C LEU A 208 -4.97 17.54 -7.06
N CYS A 209 -4.00 16.62 -7.19
CA CYS A 209 -3.07 16.60 -8.33
C CYS A 209 -3.82 16.46 -9.66
N THR A 210 -4.73 15.49 -9.79
CA THR A 210 -5.39 15.21 -11.07
C THR A 210 -6.46 16.23 -11.45
N GLU A 211 -6.98 17.01 -10.50
CA GLU A 211 -7.88 18.13 -10.78
C GLU A 211 -7.16 19.34 -11.42
N TRP A 212 -5.87 19.54 -11.14
CA TRP A 212 -5.05 20.61 -11.73
C TRP A 212 -4.35 20.24 -13.05
N ILE A 213 -4.19 18.94 -13.33
CA ILE A 213 -3.52 18.45 -14.54
C ILE A 213 -4.53 18.27 -15.67
N GLY A 214 -4.14 18.68 -16.88
CA GLY A 214 -4.95 18.50 -18.10
C GLY A 214 -5.25 17.03 -18.44
N PRO A 215 -6.29 16.76 -19.25
CA PRO A 215 -6.71 15.40 -19.62
C PRO A 215 -5.63 14.59 -20.35
N SER A 216 -4.70 15.25 -21.05
CA SER A 216 -3.61 14.61 -21.80
C SER A 216 -2.54 13.97 -20.89
N LYS A 217 -2.18 14.64 -19.79
CA LYS A 217 -1.08 14.26 -18.87
C LYS A 217 -1.57 13.84 -17.49
N ARG A 218 -2.87 13.60 -17.31
CA ARG A 218 -3.48 13.23 -16.03
C ARG A 218 -2.87 11.98 -15.38
N SER A 219 -2.36 11.03 -16.17
CA SER A 219 -1.68 9.82 -15.69
C SER A 219 -0.50 10.12 -14.76
N TRP A 220 0.19 11.24 -14.98
CA TRP A 220 1.31 11.69 -14.14
C TRP A 220 0.90 11.91 -12.68
N GLY A 221 -0.29 12.45 -12.43
CA GLY A 221 -0.76 12.74 -11.06
C GLY A 221 -0.81 11.51 -10.16
N ALA A 222 -1.45 10.44 -10.65
CA ALA A 222 -1.61 9.21 -9.88
C ALA A 222 -0.35 8.34 -9.89
N CYS A 223 0.34 8.23 -11.04
CA CYS A 223 1.49 7.32 -11.16
C CYS A 223 2.74 7.90 -10.50
N LEU A 224 2.99 9.22 -10.59
CA LEU A 224 4.15 9.83 -9.94
C LEU A 224 4.04 9.77 -8.41
N THR A 225 2.83 9.89 -7.87
CA THR A 225 2.57 9.73 -6.43
C THR A 225 2.95 8.33 -5.94
N GLN A 226 2.59 7.30 -6.71
CA GLN A 226 2.96 5.91 -6.40
C GLN A 226 4.45 5.65 -6.63
N LEU A 227 5.04 6.23 -7.67
CA LEU A 227 6.49 6.17 -7.91
C LEU A 227 7.29 6.76 -6.73
N CYS A 228 6.86 7.90 -6.20
CA CYS A 228 7.47 8.50 -5.01
C CYS A 228 7.38 7.58 -3.80
N ALA A 229 6.25 6.89 -3.60
CA ALA A 229 6.11 5.90 -2.55
C ALA A 229 7.06 4.69 -2.74
N ALA A 230 7.22 4.19 -3.96
CA ALA A 230 8.16 3.09 -4.29
C ALA A 230 9.62 3.50 -4.05
N ILE A 231 10.03 4.70 -4.47
CA ILE A 231 11.34 5.27 -4.15
C ILE A 231 11.53 5.36 -2.63
N GLY A 232 10.49 5.81 -1.92
CA GLY A 232 10.44 5.81 -0.46
C GLY A 232 10.74 4.46 0.16
N GLN A 233 10.12 3.38 -0.35
CA GLN A 233 10.38 2.00 0.12
C GLN A 233 11.84 1.56 -0.06
N CYS A 234 12.50 1.97 -1.15
CA CYS A 234 13.93 1.67 -1.34
C CYS A 234 14.82 2.44 -0.36
N ILE A 235 14.56 3.75 -0.17
CA ILE A 235 15.34 4.59 0.75
C ILE A 235 15.21 4.05 2.18
N VAL A 236 14.00 3.68 2.57
CA VAL A 236 13.71 2.99 3.83
C VAL A 236 14.63 1.81 4.08
N ALA A 237 14.78 0.91 3.10
CA ALA A 237 15.56 -0.31 3.29
C ALA A 237 17.02 0.02 3.64
N GLY A 238 17.59 1.05 3.01
CA GLY A 238 18.92 1.57 3.34
C GLY A 238 18.99 2.26 4.71
N VAL A 239 17.97 3.05 5.07
CA VAL A 239 17.93 3.75 6.37
C VAL A 239 17.80 2.77 7.53
N ILE A 240 16.95 1.75 7.43
CA ILE A 240 16.79 0.72 8.47
C ILE A 240 18.08 -0.10 8.62
N TYR A 241 18.78 -0.39 7.51
CA TYR A 241 20.08 -1.04 7.58
C TYR A 241 21.12 -0.21 8.35
N ALA A 242 21.10 1.12 8.19
CA ALA A 242 22.02 2.02 8.90
C ALA A 242 21.60 2.29 10.36
N VAL A 243 20.30 2.34 10.65
CA VAL A 243 19.74 2.78 11.94
C VAL A 243 19.21 1.57 12.71
N ARG A 244 19.99 1.12 13.71
CA ARG A 244 19.67 -0.07 14.51
C ARG A 244 18.65 0.19 15.64
N ASN A 245 18.38 1.45 15.97
CA ASN A 245 17.44 1.85 17.01
C ASN A 245 16.08 2.25 16.40
N TRP A 246 15.02 1.49 16.71
CA TRP A 246 13.69 1.72 16.15
C TRP A 246 13.10 3.11 16.52
N ARG A 247 13.36 3.62 17.73
CA ARG A 247 12.91 4.96 18.17
C ARG A 247 13.53 6.07 17.33
N LEU A 248 14.82 5.95 17.04
CA LEU A 248 15.55 6.91 16.21
C LEU A 248 15.06 6.86 14.76
N ALA A 249 14.75 5.66 14.24
CA ALA A 249 14.17 5.50 12.91
C ALA A 249 12.81 6.22 12.76
N GLN A 250 11.96 6.21 13.80
CA GLN A 250 10.71 6.98 13.81
C GLN A 250 10.96 8.50 13.74
N LEU A 251 11.94 9.00 14.49
CA LEU A 251 12.28 10.43 14.48
C LEU A 251 12.87 10.89 13.15
N ILE A 252 13.74 10.07 12.54
CA ILE A 252 14.28 10.33 11.20
C ILE A 252 13.15 10.38 10.17
N THR A 253 12.13 9.53 10.32
CA THR A 253 10.93 9.52 9.47
C THR A 253 10.06 10.77 9.66
N ALA A 254 9.96 11.28 10.89
CA ALA A 254 9.17 12.47 11.18
C ALA A 254 9.77 13.74 10.57
N ALA A 255 11.11 13.85 10.51
CA ALA A 255 11.78 15.09 10.10
C ALA A 255 11.36 15.60 8.69
N PRO A 256 11.33 14.77 7.63
CA PRO A 256 10.84 15.20 6.32
C PRO A 256 9.34 15.52 6.29
N SER A 257 8.54 14.85 7.14
CA SER A 257 7.10 15.12 7.27
C SER A 257 6.84 16.50 7.91
N VAL A 258 7.74 16.96 8.79
CA VAL A 258 7.71 18.34 9.32
C VAL A 258 8.07 19.37 8.24
N VAL A 259 8.99 19.05 7.33
CA VAL A 259 9.27 19.93 6.17
C VAL A 259 8.01 20.05 5.28
N ALA A 260 7.27 18.96 5.09
CA ALA A 260 6.01 18.97 4.36
C ALA A 260 4.97 19.92 4.98
N LEU A 261 4.93 20.02 6.31
CA LEU A 261 4.04 20.94 7.01
C LEU A 261 4.30 22.42 6.70
N LEU A 262 5.56 22.79 6.45
CA LEU A 262 5.90 24.19 6.20
C LEU A 262 5.29 24.69 4.89
N TYR A 263 5.32 23.87 3.83
CA TYR A 263 4.86 24.31 2.52
C TYR A 263 3.41 23.92 2.20
N ILE A 264 2.79 22.98 2.93
CA ILE A 264 1.41 22.53 2.66
C ILE A 264 0.38 23.68 2.74
N TRP A 265 0.68 24.74 3.50
CA TRP A 265 -0.16 25.93 3.62
C TRP A 265 -0.25 26.76 2.32
N PHE A 266 0.79 26.70 1.48
CA PHE A 266 0.84 27.42 0.21
C PHE A 266 0.10 26.70 -0.92
N ILE A 267 -0.30 25.45 -0.73
CA ILE A 267 -1.02 24.69 -1.74
C ILE A 267 -2.41 25.35 -1.97
N PRO A 268 -2.77 25.64 -3.22
CA PRO A 268 -4.06 26.23 -3.55
C PRO A 268 -5.18 25.17 -3.53
N GLU A 269 -6.40 25.64 -3.34
CA GLU A 269 -7.60 24.79 -3.42
C GLU A 269 -7.92 24.45 -4.88
N SER A 270 -8.64 23.35 -5.11
CA SER A 270 -9.09 22.97 -6.45
C SER A 270 -10.04 24.01 -7.05
N ALA A 271 -9.69 24.52 -8.24
CA ALA A 271 -10.55 25.43 -8.98
C ALA A 271 -11.89 24.78 -9.38
N ARG A 272 -11.90 23.48 -9.72
CA ARG A 272 -13.16 22.75 -10.01
C ARG A 272 -14.08 22.67 -8.79
N TRP A 273 -13.50 22.43 -7.61
CA TRP A 273 -14.28 22.40 -6.37
C TRP A 273 -14.87 23.77 -6.01
N LEU A 274 -14.13 24.86 -6.23
CA LEU A 274 -14.63 26.21 -6.00
C LEU A 274 -15.80 26.55 -6.93
N LEU A 275 -15.70 26.18 -8.21
CA LEU A 275 -16.78 26.35 -9.19
C LEU A 275 -18.03 25.54 -8.80
N SER A 276 -17.86 24.29 -8.38
CA SER A 276 -18.99 23.44 -7.96
C SER A 276 -19.68 23.91 -6.68
N ARG A 277 -19.02 24.73 -5.86
CA ARG A 277 -19.59 25.36 -4.65
C ARG A 277 -20.10 26.78 -4.87
N GLY A 278 -20.09 27.28 -6.11
CA GLY A 278 -20.52 28.64 -6.43
C GLY A 278 -19.57 29.74 -5.99
N ARG A 279 -18.33 29.42 -5.55
CA ARG A 279 -17.29 30.41 -5.18
C ARG A 279 -16.53 30.87 -6.42
N THR A 280 -17.26 31.50 -7.33
CA THR A 280 -16.83 31.86 -8.68
C THR A 280 -15.70 32.88 -8.72
N GLU A 281 -15.75 33.92 -7.89
CA GLU A 281 -14.71 34.96 -7.84
C GLU A 281 -13.36 34.42 -7.35
N GLU A 282 -13.38 33.54 -6.34
CA GLU A 282 -12.15 32.91 -5.85
C GLU A 282 -11.54 31.95 -6.88
N ALA A 283 -12.39 31.19 -7.58
CA ALA A 283 -11.94 30.34 -8.68
C ALA A 283 -11.30 31.19 -9.80
N LYS A 284 -11.92 32.32 -10.16
CA LYS A 284 -11.42 33.28 -11.16
C LYS A 284 -10.03 33.79 -10.80
N GLN A 285 -9.87 34.28 -9.56
CA GLN A 285 -8.59 34.79 -9.05
C GLN A 285 -7.50 33.73 -9.06
N LEU A 286 -7.82 32.49 -8.67
CA LEU A 286 -6.86 31.38 -8.70
C LEU A 286 -6.45 31.04 -10.14
N ILE A 287 -7.41 30.89 -11.06
CA ILE A 287 -7.15 30.60 -12.47
C ILE A 287 -6.22 31.66 -13.09
N VAL A 288 -6.50 32.94 -12.86
CA VAL A 288 -5.65 34.04 -13.36
C VAL A 288 -4.25 33.98 -12.75
N LYS A 289 -4.14 33.68 -11.44
CA LYS A 289 -2.84 33.50 -10.78
C LYS A 289 -2.04 32.36 -11.38
N VAL A 290 -2.68 31.22 -11.68
CA VAL A 290 -2.02 30.08 -12.34
C VAL A 290 -1.59 30.43 -13.75
N ALA A 291 -2.44 31.12 -14.51
CA ALA A 291 -2.12 31.59 -15.85
C ALA A 291 -0.88 32.51 -15.84
N ALA A 292 -0.80 33.44 -14.88
CA ALA A 292 0.36 34.31 -14.70
C ALA A 292 1.65 33.53 -14.40
N VAL A 293 1.60 32.49 -13.54
CA VAL A 293 2.77 31.63 -13.26
C VAL A 293 3.22 30.85 -14.49
N ASN A 294 2.26 30.39 -15.30
CA ASN A 294 2.53 29.68 -16.55
C ASN A 294 2.83 30.60 -17.73
N LYS A 295 2.84 31.93 -17.53
CA LYS A 295 3.05 32.95 -18.56
C LYS A 295 2.02 32.86 -19.71
N CYS A 296 0.78 32.50 -19.37
CA CYS A 296 -0.35 32.42 -20.29
C CYS A 296 -1.42 33.46 -19.91
N THR A 297 -2.26 33.85 -20.88
CA THR A 297 -3.43 34.71 -20.66
C THR A 297 -4.69 33.94 -20.98
N VAL A 298 -5.65 33.92 -20.05
CA VAL A 298 -6.95 33.26 -20.25
C VAL A 298 -7.93 34.26 -20.85
N PRO A 299 -8.62 33.94 -21.96
CA PRO A 299 -9.65 34.82 -22.51
C PRO A 299 -10.80 35.01 -21.51
N ASP A 300 -11.19 36.25 -21.23
CA ASP A 300 -12.28 36.56 -20.30
C ASP A 300 -13.62 35.93 -20.73
N SER A 301 -13.85 35.82 -22.04
CA SER A 301 -15.04 35.19 -22.61
C SER A 301 -15.16 33.68 -22.33
N LEU A 302 -14.03 32.98 -22.18
CA LEU A 302 -14.00 31.56 -21.80
C LEU A 302 -14.31 31.42 -20.31
N LEU A 303 -13.75 32.33 -19.51
CA LEU A 303 -13.91 32.35 -18.06
C LEU A 303 -15.35 32.64 -17.65
N GLU A 304 -16.01 33.60 -18.30
CA GLU A 304 -17.43 33.92 -18.08
C GLU A 304 -18.35 32.76 -18.48
N LYS A 305 -18.13 32.12 -19.65
CA LYS A 305 -18.94 30.98 -20.11
C LYS A 305 -18.96 29.82 -19.10
N VAL A 306 -17.80 29.47 -18.55
CA VAL A 306 -17.67 28.38 -17.57
C VAL A 306 -18.32 28.78 -16.23
N LEU A 307 -18.20 30.05 -15.84
CA LEU A 307 -18.84 30.59 -14.64
C LEU A 307 -20.36 30.47 -14.69
N THR A 308 -20.98 30.91 -15.79
CA THR A 308 -22.43 30.89 -15.98
C THR A 308 -22.96 29.46 -16.04
N PHE A 309 -22.24 28.55 -16.70
CA PHE A 309 -22.62 27.14 -16.78
C PHE A 309 -22.65 26.45 -15.41
N HIS A 310 -21.61 26.65 -14.58
CA HIS A 310 -21.58 26.07 -13.24
C HIS A 310 -22.58 26.71 -12.27
N LEU A 311 -22.87 28.01 -12.41
CA LEU A 311 -23.93 28.67 -11.64
C LEU A 311 -25.31 28.03 -11.91
N PHE A 312 -25.64 27.76 -13.18
CA PHE A 312 -26.88 27.08 -13.54
C PHE A 312 -26.97 25.67 -12.92
N PHE A 313 -25.87 24.90 -12.99
CA PHE A 313 -25.81 23.56 -12.42
C PHE A 313 -25.87 23.57 -10.88
N PHE A 314 -25.24 24.56 -10.24
CA PHE A 314 -25.27 24.76 -8.80
C PHE A 314 -26.69 25.03 -8.27
N TYR A 315 -27.46 25.89 -8.96
CA TYR A 315 -28.86 26.16 -8.61
C TYR A 315 -29.74 24.92 -8.71
N LEU A 316 -29.54 24.09 -9.74
CA LEU A 316 -30.26 22.82 -9.90
C LEU A 316 -29.87 21.81 -8.79
N PHE A 317 -28.57 21.76 -8.43
CA PHE A 317 -28.02 20.83 -7.44
C PHE A 317 -28.47 21.14 -6.01
N ILE A 318 -28.59 22.43 -5.63
CA ILE A 318 -29.15 22.84 -4.31
C ILE A 318 -30.59 22.34 -4.15
N HIS A 319 -31.39 22.37 -5.22
CA HIS A 319 -32.79 21.94 -5.18
C HIS A 319 -32.93 20.42 -5.06
N PHE A 320 -31.91 19.65 -5.43
CA PHE A 320 -31.94 18.18 -5.42
C PHE A 320 -31.16 17.54 -4.25
N THR A 321 -30.25 18.28 -3.59
CA THR A 321 -29.38 17.72 -2.56
C THR A 321 -29.21 18.62 -1.34
N GLY A 322 -30.26 18.72 -0.54
CA GLY A 322 -30.07 18.90 0.89
C GLY A 322 -29.88 17.53 1.53
N SER A 323 -28.64 17.10 1.87
CA SER A 323 -28.35 16.27 3.07
C SER A 323 -27.00 15.50 3.06
N SER A 324 -26.54 15.25 4.28
CA SER A 324 -25.73 14.16 4.86
C SER A 324 -24.94 13.21 3.93
N VAL A 325 -23.70 12.96 4.37
CA VAL A 325 -22.70 12.02 3.84
C VAL A 325 -23.28 10.64 3.44
N LEU A 326 -24.26 10.12 4.18
CA LEU A 326 -24.88 8.80 3.92
C LEU A 326 -25.68 8.73 2.62
N ILE A 327 -26.35 9.82 2.21
CA ILE A 327 -27.12 9.86 0.96
C ILE A 327 -26.17 9.84 -0.24
N LYS A 328 -24.97 10.42 -0.13
CA LYS A 328 -23.95 10.32 -1.19
C LYS A 328 -23.48 8.88 -1.41
N TYR A 329 -23.25 8.13 -0.33
CA TYR A 329 -22.90 6.71 -0.40
C TYR A 329 -24.01 5.89 -1.06
N PHE A 330 -25.26 6.12 -0.65
CA PHE A 330 -26.42 5.46 -1.23
C PHE A 330 -26.58 5.80 -2.71
N LEU A 331 -26.49 7.08 -3.10
CA LEU A 331 -26.56 7.52 -4.49
C LEU A 331 -25.47 6.91 -5.38
N ILE A 332 -24.23 6.79 -4.90
CA ILE A 332 -23.15 6.13 -5.67
C ILE A 332 -23.46 4.65 -5.90
N MET A 333 -23.94 3.94 -4.86
CA MET A 333 -24.32 2.53 -4.98
C MET A 333 -25.55 2.31 -5.87
N THR A 334 -26.52 3.23 -5.84
CA THR A 334 -27.78 3.11 -6.60
C THR A 334 -27.65 3.59 -8.05
N LEU A 335 -26.87 4.65 -8.34
CA LEU A 335 -26.74 5.22 -9.70
C LEU A 335 -25.69 4.53 -10.57
N TYR A 336 -24.68 3.86 -10.00
CA TYR A 336 -23.56 3.31 -10.76
C TYR A 336 -23.27 1.81 -10.49
N PRO A 337 -24.28 0.92 -10.42
CA PRO A 337 -24.09 -0.45 -9.95
C PRO A 337 -23.09 -1.25 -10.79
N SER A 338 -23.10 -1.12 -12.13
CA SER A 338 -22.20 -1.89 -13.00
C SER A 338 -20.74 -1.44 -12.86
N SER A 339 -20.44 -0.16 -13.10
CA SER A 339 -19.06 0.34 -13.10
C SER A 339 -18.41 0.37 -11.72
N VAL A 340 -19.18 0.68 -10.66
CA VAL A 340 -18.72 0.66 -9.28
C VAL A 340 -18.37 -0.76 -8.87
N PHE A 341 -19.27 -1.71 -9.13
CA PHE A 341 -19.04 -3.12 -8.86
C PHE A 341 -17.80 -3.65 -9.58
N PHE A 342 -17.62 -3.31 -10.86
CA PHE A 342 -16.41 -3.70 -11.59
C PHE A 342 -15.16 -3.11 -10.95
N VAL A 343 -15.05 -1.80 -10.82
CA VAL A 343 -13.84 -1.15 -10.28
C VAL A 343 -13.51 -1.61 -8.85
N PHE A 344 -14.54 -1.84 -8.03
CA PHE A 344 -14.39 -2.36 -6.68
C PHE A 344 -13.90 -3.81 -6.65
N LYS A 345 -14.46 -4.68 -7.52
CA LYS A 345 -13.98 -6.05 -7.67
C LYS A 345 -12.54 -6.11 -8.16
N HIS A 346 -12.14 -5.23 -9.10
CA HIS A 346 -10.76 -5.13 -9.55
C HIS A 346 -9.82 -4.72 -8.40
N ARG A 347 -10.21 -3.74 -7.57
CA ARG A 347 -9.41 -3.31 -6.40
C ARG A 347 -9.23 -4.41 -5.37
N PHE A 348 -10.29 -5.15 -5.07
CA PHE A 348 -10.25 -6.29 -4.16
C PHE A 348 -9.30 -7.38 -4.68
N SER A 349 -9.51 -7.80 -5.94
CA SER A 349 -8.69 -8.81 -6.62
C SER A 349 -7.20 -8.43 -6.65
N LEU A 350 -6.88 -7.18 -7.02
CA LEU A 350 -5.51 -6.68 -7.09
C LEU A 350 -4.77 -6.74 -5.75
N ASN A 351 -5.40 -6.21 -4.69
CA ASN A 351 -4.75 -6.15 -3.38
C ASN A 351 -4.63 -7.53 -2.74
N LEU A 352 -5.62 -8.40 -2.97
CA LEU A 352 -5.58 -9.79 -2.54
C LEU A 352 -4.38 -10.52 -3.16
N SER A 353 -4.23 -10.44 -4.48
CA SER A 353 -3.16 -11.13 -5.21
C SER A 353 -1.78 -10.54 -4.95
N MET A 354 -1.64 -9.21 -4.84
CA MET A 354 -0.38 -8.58 -4.48
C MET A 354 0.14 -9.05 -3.13
N LEU A 355 -0.73 -9.09 -2.11
CA LEU A 355 -0.35 -9.54 -0.78
C LEU A 355 -0.16 -11.06 -0.73
N GLY A 356 -0.91 -11.83 -1.52
CA GLY A 356 -0.66 -13.26 -1.69
C GLY A 356 0.73 -13.57 -2.27
N LEU A 357 1.20 -12.78 -3.24
CA LEU A 357 2.55 -12.92 -3.79
C LEU A 357 3.64 -12.51 -2.79
N TYR A 358 3.34 -11.56 -1.91
CA TYR A 358 4.26 -11.13 -0.85
C TYR A 358 4.64 -12.29 0.07
N PHE A 359 3.64 -13.04 0.58
CA PHE A 359 3.89 -14.20 1.46
C PHE A 359 4.70 -15.31 0.77
N ASN A 360 4.50 -15.51 -0.54
CA ASN A 360 5.26 -16.52 -1.29
C ASN A 360 6.75 -16.15 -1.42
N ILE A 361 7.08 -14.87 -1.50
CA ILE A 361 8.48 -14.40 -1.62
C ILE A 361 9.18 -14.48 -0.26
N GLU A 362 8.48 -14.23 0.84
CA GLU A 362 9.03 -14.38 2.21
C GLU A 362 9.41 -15.84 2.54
N ASN A 363 8.62 -16.81 2.07
CA ASN A 363 8.89 -18.24 2.28
C ASN A 363 10.23 -18.73 1.67
N ILE A 364 10.89 -17.93 0.84
CA ILE A 364 12.10 -18.32 0.10
C ILE A 364 13.38 -17.99 0.90
N GLY A 365 13.24 -17.43 2.11
CA GLY A 365 14.36 -17.22 3.03
C GLY A 365 15.31 -16.10 2.61
N LEU A 366 14.88 -15.20 1.72
CA LEU A 366 15.63 -13.98 1.40
C LEU A 366 15.66 -13.05 2.61
N ASN A 367 16.80 -12.37 2.84
CA ASN A 367 16.92 -11.34 3.87
C ASN A 367 15.82 -10.28 3.71
N ILE A 368 15.13 -9.93 4.80
CA ILE A 368 13.98 -9.00 4.81
C ILE A 368 14.31 -7.67 4.13
N PHE A 369 15.52 -7.13 4.34
CA PHE A 369 15.98 -5.90 3.69
C PHE A 369 16.09 -6.03 2.17
N LEU A 370 16.62 -7.16 1.71
CA LEU A 370 16.77 -7.44 0.29
C LEU A 370 15.40 -7.64 -0.35
N THR A 371 14.50 -8.34 0.34
CA THR A 371 13.10 -8.51 -0.07
C THR A 371 12.38 -7.16 -0.20
N GLN A 372 12.55 -6.26 0.79
CA GLN A 372 11.99 -4.91 0.74
C GLN A 372 12.59 -4.04 -0.37
N LEU A 373 13.91 -4.09 -0.54
CA LEU A 373 14.59 -3.36 -1.61
C LEU A 373 14.14 -3.86 -2.99
N LEU A 374 14.00 -5.17 -3.14
CA LEU A 374 13.51 -5.82 -4.36
C LEU A 374 12.10 -5.36 -4.70
N PHE A 375 11.19 -5.28 -3.71
CA PHE A 375 9.83 -4.77 -3.93
C PHE A 375 9.82 -3.33 -4.44
N GLY A 376 10.52 -2.41 -3.76
CA GLY A 376 10.62 -1.03 -4.23
C GLY A 376 11.27 -0.93 -5.62
N ALA A 377 12.32 -1.72 -5.89
CA ALA A 377 13.03 -1.73 -7.16
C ALA A 377 12.19 -2.25 -8.33
N ILE A 378 11.22 -3.14 -8.08
CA ILE A 378 10.26 -3.64 -9.09
C ILE A 378 9.14 -2.62 -9.34
N GLU A 379 8.67 -1.95 -8.30
CA GLU A 379 7.58 -0.97 -8.39
C GLU A 379 7.99 0.28 -9.18
N ILE A 380 9.25 0.73 -9.07
CA ILE A 380 9.79 1.89 -9.81
C ILE A 380 9.62 1.77 -11.34
N PRO A 381 10.20 0.76 -12.03
CA PRO A 381 10.05 0.62 -13.48
C PRO A 381 8.61 0.32 -13.88
N ALA A 382 7.82 -0.35 -13.02
CA ALA A 382 6.41 -0.59 -13.29
C ALA A 382 5.62 0.73 -13.40
N HIS A 383 5.80 1.66 -12.46
CA HIS A 383 5.13 2.96 -12.50
C HIS A 383 5.61 3.84 -13.65
N VAL A 384 6.93 3.87 -13.93
CA VAL A 384 7.49 4.66 -15.04
C VAL A 384 6.97 4.15 -16.38
N LEU A 385 6.99 2.84 -16.61
CA LEU A 385 6.46 2.23 -17.83
C LEU A 385 4.95 2.43 -17.94
N CYS A 386 4.22 2.34 -16.82
CA CYS A 386 2.78 2.56 -16.80
C CYS A 386 2.39 3.98 -17.24
N ILE A 387 3.17 5.02 -16.88
CA ILE A 387 2.92 6.40 -17.33
C ILE A 387 2.90 6.47 -18.87
N TRP A 388 3.92 5.88 -19.50
CA TRP A 388 4.05 5.88 -20.95
C TRP A 388 2.99 5.00 -21.63
N LEU A 389 2.77 3.79 -21.12
CA LEU A 389 1.77 2.86 -21.67
C LEU A 389 0.34 3.41 -21.57
N LEU A 390 0.00 4.13 -20.49
CA LEU A 390 -1.29 4.79 -20.31
C LEU A 390 -1.57 5.86 -21.38
N GLU A 391 -0.51 6.50 -21.89
CA GLU A 391 -0.61 7.49 -22.95
C GLU A 391 -0.73 6.85 -24.34
N VAL A 392 -0.16 5.66 -24.56
CA VAL A 392 -0.11 4.96 -25.86
C VAL A 392 -1.28 3.99 -26.08
N LEU A 393 -1.50 3.05 -25.16
CA LEU A 393 -2.44 1.94 -25.31
C LEU A 393 -3.87 2.29 -24.87
N GLY A 394 -4.04 3.38 -24.10
CA GLY A 394 -5.31 3.67 -23.43
C GLY A 394 -5.45 2.90 -22.12
N ARG A 395 -6.54 3.17 -21.39
CA ARG A 395 -6.70 2.75 -19.99
C ARG A 395 -7.32 1.37 -19.91
N LYS A 396 -8.31 1.08 -20.77
CA LYS A 396 -9.00 -0.21 -20.79
C LYS A 396 -8.06 -1.33 -21.19
N ILE A 397 -7.39 -1.17 -22.34
CA ILE A 397 -6.49 -2.20 -22.89
C ILE A 397 -5.35 -2.47 -21.90
N LEU A 398 -4.76 -1.42 -21.31
CA LEU A 398 -3.68 -1.59 -20.36
C LEU A 398 -4.14 -2.28 -19.07
N LEU A 399 -5.30 -1.94 -18.52
CA LEU A 399 -5.85 -2.61 -17.33
C LEU A 399 -6.11 -4.10 -17.58
N THR A 400 -6.74 -4.42 -18.71
CA THR A 400 -7.06 -5.80 -19.08
C THR A 400 -5.79 -6.65 -19.30
N THR A 401 -4.83 -6.13 -20.07
CA THR A 401 -3.59 -6.86 -20.38
C THR A 401 -2.71 -7.08 -19.15
N THR A 402 -2.59 -6.08 -18.27
CA THR A 402 -1.81 -6.19 -17.02
C THR A 402 -2.45 -7.14 -16.00
N LEU A 403 -3.79 -7.17 -15.88
CA LEU A 403 -4.48 -8.13 -15.01
C LEU A 403 -4.38 -9.57 -15.52
N LEU A 404 -4.61 -9.79 -16.82
CA LEU A 404 -4.52 -11.12 -17.41
C LEU A 404 -3.10 -11.68 -17.33
N SER A 405 -2.09 -10.86 -17.64
CA SER A 405 -0.68 -11.27 -17.50
C SER A 405 -0.30 -11.52 -16.04
N GLY A 406 -0.63 -10.63 -15.10
CA GLY A 406 -0.37 -10.82 -13.68
C GLY A 406 -1.00 -12.11 -13.13
N GLY A 407 -2.26 -12.40 -13.49
CA GLY A 407 -2.95 -13.63 -13.14
C GLY A 407 -2.32 -14.88 -13.77
N LEU A 408 -1.93 -14.82 -15.05
CA LEU A 408 -1.24 -15.92 -15.73
C LEU A 408 0.11 -16.23 -15.06
N PHE A 409 0.94 -15.22 -14.80
CA PHE A 409 2.24 -15.40 -14.13
C PHE A 409 2.08 -15.95 -12.71
N SER A 410 1.05 -15.53 -11.97
CA SER A 410 0.77 -16.13 -10.66
C SER A 410 0.38 -17.62 -10.75
N MET A 411 -0.36 -18.04 -11.78
CA MET A 411 -0.67 -19.46 -11.99
C MET A 411 0.55 -20.28 -12.43
N LEU A 412 1.46 -19.68 -13.21
CA LEU A 412 2.70 -20.33 -13.65
C LEU A 412 3.64 -20.68 -12.48
N ILE A 413 3.49 -20.02 -11.31
CA ILE A 413 4.23 -20.40 -10.09
C ILE A 413 3.94 -21.86 -9.71
N LEU A 414 2.73 -22.36 -9.94
CA LEU A 414 2.35 -23.76 -9.66
C LEU A 414 3.07 -24.78 -10.55
N ALA A 415 3.54 -24.35 -11.73
CA ALA A 415 4.27 -25.23 -12.65
C ALA A 415 5.73 -25.45 -12.23
N VAL A 416 6.25 -24.65 -11.28
CA VAL A 416 7.59 -24.84 -10.72
C VAL A 416 7.51 -25.91 -9.63
N PRO A 417 8.21 -27.05 -9.76
CA PRO A 417 8.16 -28.12 -8.77
C PRO A 417 8.74 -27.63 -7.43
N GLY A 418 7.90 -27.65 -6.38
CA GLY A 418 8.31 -27.36 -5.01
C GLY A 418 9.19 -28.48 -4.45
N GLY A 419 10.29 -28.12 -3.79
CA GLY A 419 11.32 -29.03 -3.27
C GLY A 419 10.90 -30.01 -2.17
N ASN A 420 9.61 -30.15 -1.87
CA ASN A 420 9.11 -31.09 -0.86
C ASN A 420 8.40 -32.28 -1.55
N GLY A 421 9.19 -33.24 -2.03
CA GLY A 421 8.96 -34.68 -2.20
C GLY A 421 7.60 -35.34 -2.56
N HIS A 422 6.45 -34.67 -2.71
CA HIS A 422 5.15 -35.35 -2.83
C HIS A 422 4.18 -34.66 -3.81
N GLY A 423 4.54 -34.56 -5.10
CA GLY A 423 3.68 -33.84 -6.06
C GLY A 423 3.83 -34.16 -7.55
N THR A 424 4.28 -35.36 -7.94
CA THR A 424 4.40 -35.75 -9.36
C THR A 424 3.06 -35.97 -10.08
N VAL A 425 1.92 -35.98 -9.38
CA VAL A 425 0.61 -36.33 -9.97
C VAL A 425 -0.16 -35.14 -10.56
N CYS A 426 0.08 -33.90 -10.09
CA CYS A 426 -0.54 -32.69 -10.66
C CYS A 426 0.23 -32.07 -11.83
N GLN A 427 1.38 -32.65 -12.19
CA GLN A 427 2.30 -32.11 -13.19
C GLN A 427 1.73 -32.22 -14.62
N ASN A 428 1.01 -33.29 -14.94
CA ASN A 428 0.56 -33.55 -16.30
C ASN A 428 -0.76 -32.83 -16.68
N GLY A 429 -1.61 -32.48 -15.70
CA GLY A 429 -2.86 -31.76 -15.96
C GLY A 429 -2.69 -30.24 -16.15
N ILE A 430 -1.76 -29.63 -15.41
CA ILE A 430 -1.53 -28.17 -15.40
C ILE A 430 -0.60 -27.74 -16.55
N ILE A 431 0.34 -28.60 -16.97
CA ILE A 431 1.18 -28.37 -18.16
C ILE A 431 0.33 -28.32 -19.43
N MET A 432 -0.77 -29.09 -19.51
CA MET A 432 -1.66 -29.08 -20.67
C MET A 432 -2.52 -27.80 -20.77
N PHE A 433 -2.95 -27.24 -19.62
CA PHE A 433 -3.75 -26.00 -19.58
C PHE A 433 -2.90 -24.75 -19.88
N SER A 434 -1.64 -24.74 -19.43
CA SER A 434 -0.67 -23.67 -19.73
C SER A 434 -0.14 -23.74 -21.18
N ALA A 435 0.05 -24.94 -21.74
CA ALA A 435 0.47 -25.13 -23.12
C ALA A 435 -0.57 -24.67 -24.17
N LEU A 436 -1.86 -24.69 -23.83
CA LEU A 436 -2.92 -24.23 -24.75
C LEU A 436 -2.96 -22.69 -24.91
N PHE A 437 -2.46 -21.94 -23.92
CA PHE A 437 -2.47 -20.47 -23.92
C PHE A 437 -1.15 -19.84 -24.42
N LEU A 438 -0.04 -20.60 -24.47
CA LEU A 438 1.32 -20.07 -24.62
C LEU A 438 1.97 -20.20 -26.01
N ARG A 439 1.19 -20.36 -27.10
CA ARG A 439 1.78 -20.39 -28.47
C ARG A 439 2.40 -19.06 -28.97
N GLY A 440 2.55 -18.04 -28.12
CA GLY A 440 3.10 -16.73 -28.49
C GLY A 440 4.34 -16.25 -27.71
N CYS A 441 4.93 -17.04 -26.81
CA CYS A 441 6.02 -16.57 -25.94
C CYS A 441 7.23 -17.51 -25.89
N GLU A 442 7.99 -17.57 -26.99
CA GLU A 442 9.27 -18.29 -27.05
C GLU A 442 10.35 -17.70 -26.11
N ILE A 443 10.23 -16.41 -25.77
CA ILE A 443 11.15 -15.69 -24.87
C ILE A 443 11.08 -16.22 -23.42
N LEU A 444 9.92 -16.68 -22.98
CA LEU A 444 9.70 -17.14 -21.60
C LEU A 444 10.30 -18.53 -21.35
N PHE A 445 10.32 -19.37 -22.38
CA PHE A 445 10.94 -20.70 -22.34
C PHE A 445 12.47 -20.60 -22.29
N PHE A 446 13.04 -19.59 -22.95
CA PHE A 446 14.47 -19.27 -22.86
C PHE A 446 14.84 -18.70 -21.47
N TYR A 447 13.95 -17.89 -20.87
CA TYR A 447 14.15 -17.32 -19.53
C TYR A 447 14.13 -18.38 -18.41
N LEU A 448 13.22 -19.37 -18.50
CA LEU A 448 13.15 -20.50 -17.56
C LEU A 448 14.34 -21.45 -17.67
N SER A 449 14.99 -21.51 -18.84
CA SER A 449 16.16 -22.35 -19.08
C SER A 449 17.46 -21.74 -18.56
N PHE A 450 17.48 -20.43 -18.29
CA PHE A 450 18.67 -19.68 -17.84
C PHE A 450 18.84 -19.64 -16.31
N PHE A 451 17.75 -19.74 -15.54
CA PHE A 451 17.78 -19.72 -14.07
C PHE A 451 17.83 -21.15 -13.49
N SER A 452 19.03 -21.71 -13.45
CA SER A 452 19.38 -23.06 -12.93
C SER A 452 19.23 -23.23 -11.40
N GLY A 453 18.28 -22.56 -10.75
CA GLY A 453 18.00 -22.74 -9.33
C GLY A 453 16.51 -22.75 -9.05
N TYR A 454 16.01 -23.85 -8.49
CA TYR A 454 14.58 -24.12 -8.27
C TYR A 454 13.85 -23.00 -7.49
N GLY A 455 14.50 -22.38 -6.49
CA GLY A 455 13.97 -21.23 -5.75
C GLY A 455 14.00 -19.89 -6.53
N MET A 456 14.90 -19.77 -7.52
CA MET A 456 15.00 -18.59 -8.39
C MET A 456 13.86 -18.55 -9.43
N GLY A 457 13.39 -19.72 -9.89
CA GLY A 457 12.29 -19.82 -10.84
C GLY A 457 10.98 -19.25 -10.28
N ALA A 458 10.56 -19.72 -9.10
CA ALA A 458 9.32 -19.25 -8.45
C ALA A 458 9.38 -17.78 -8.03
N THR A 459 10.50 -17.30 -7.47
CA THR A 459 10.71 -15.87 -7.16
C THR A 459 10.63 -15.01 -8.41
N SER A 460 11.30 -15.40 -9.49
CA SER A 460 11.28 -14.62 -10.73
C SER A 460 9.87 -14.48 -11.31
N LEU A 461 9.08 -15.56 -11.29
CA LEU A 461 7.68 -15.53 -11.73
C LEU A 461 6.82 -14.66 -10.79
N ALA A 462 7.01 -14.75 -9.47
CA ALA A 462 6.30 -13.92 -8.51
C ALA A 462 6.63 -12.42 -8.67
N VAL A 463 7.89 -12.10 -8.94
CA VAL A 463 8.37 -10.75 -9.24
C VAL A 463 7.73 -10.20 -10.51
N VAL A 464 7.71 -10.99 -11.59
CA VAL A 464 7.08 -10.60 -12.86
C VAL A 464 5.57 -10.43 -12.67
N ALA A 465 4.89 -11.33 -11.95
CA ALA A 465 3.48 -11.18 -11.62
C ALA A 465 3.22 -9.88 -10.85
N ARG A 466 4.05 -9.58 -9.84
CA ARG A 466 3.95 -8.35 -9.04
C ARG A 466 4.14 -7.09 -9.89
N PHE A 467 5.06 -7.09 -10.85
CA PHE A 467 5.26 -5.98 -11.78
C PHE A 467 3.97 -5.63 -12.56
N PHE A 468 3.30 -6.64 -13.12
CA PHE A 468 2.07 -6.45 -13.86
C PHE A 468 0.91 -6.00 -12.97
N LEU A 469 0.77 -6.60 -11.78
CA LEU A 469 -0.25 -6.19 -10.82
C LEU A 469 -0.03 -4.74 -10.34
N THR A 470 1.22 -4.32 -10.14
CA THR A 470 1.58 -2.94 -9.75
C THR A 470 1.17 -1.94 -10.83
N SER A 471 1.42 -2.30 -12.09
CA SER A 471 0.95 -1.52 -13.23
C SER A 471 -0.59 -1.44 -13.23
N ALA A 472 -1.28 -2.57 -13.06
CA ALA A 472 -2.75 -2.61 -13.00
C ALA A 472 -3.33 -1.76 -11.85
N SER A 473 -2.69 -1.73 -10.68
CA SER A 473 -3.07 -0.86 -9.55
C SER A 473 -2.98 0.62 -9.91
N SER A 474 -1.93 1.02 -10.62
CA SER A 474 -1.75 2.39 -11.11
C SER A 474 -2.84 2.79 -12.09
N VAL A 475 -3.14 1.91 -13.06
CA VAL A 475 -4.23 2.14 -14.03
C VAL A 475 -5.56 2.25 -13.32
N CYS A 476 -5.85 1.36 -12.37
CA CYS A 476 -7.10 1.38 -11.61
C CYS A 476 -7.29 2.69 -10.82
N ASN A 477 -6.22 3.22 -10.23
CA ASN A 477 -6.23 4.52 -9.55
C ASN A 477 -6.61 5.68 -10.48
N VAL A 478 -6.05 5.71 -11.69
CA VAL A 478 -6.40 6.72 -12.70
C VAL A 478 -7.85 6.53 -13.17
N PHE A 479 -8.23 5.28 -13.43
CA PHE A 479 -9.54 4.93 -13.97
C PHE A 479 -10.68 5.30 -13.01
N ILE A 480 -10.52 5.07 -11.71
CA ILE A 480 -11.47 5.53 -10.67
C ILE A 480 -11.70 7.03 -10.79
N GLN A 481 -10.64 7.82 -10.96
CA GLN A 481 -10.75 9.28 -10.98
C GLN A 481 -11.43 9.79 -12.25
N GLU A 482 -11.22 9.13 -13.38
CA GLU A 482 -11.82 9.49 -14.67
C GLU A 482 -13.30 9.08 -14.77
N LEU A 483 -13.69 8.02 -14.07
CA LEU A 483 -15.02 7.43 -14.15
C LEU A 483 -16.07 8.17 -13.30
N PHE A 484 -15.65 8.77 -12.18
CA PHE A 484 -16.56 9.42 -11.22
C PHE A 484 -16.54 10.95 -11.34
N PRO A 485 -17.72 11.60 -11.21
CA PRO A 485 -17.80 13.04 -11.29
C PRO A 485 -17.18 13.72 -10.08
N THR A 486 -16.75 14.97 -10.26
CA THR A 486 -15.99 15.74 -9.25
C THR A 486 -16.70 15.83 -7.88
N SER A 487 -18.04 15.80 -7.88
CA SER A 487 -18.90 15.85 -6.69
C SER A 487 -18.84 14.60 -5.80
N VAL A 488 -18.51 13.42 -6.34
CA VAL A 488 -18.52 12.12 -5.64
C VAL A 488 -17.21 11.34 -5.78
N ARG A 489 -16.25 11.87 -6.55
CA ARG A 489 -14.97 11.21 -6.88
C ARG A 489 -14.17 10.79 -5.65
N GLN A 490 -14.14 11.61 -4.60
CA GLN A 490 -13.38 11.27 -3.40
C GLN A 490 -14.03 10.17 -2.61
N THR A 491 -15.34 10.24 -2.44
CA THR A 491 -16.15 9.21 -1.80
C THR A 491 -15.98 7.87 -2.53
N ALA A 492 -16.03 7.87 -3.86
CA ALA A 492 -15.81 6.66 -4.66
C ALA A 492 -14.38 6.12 -4.54
N THR A 493 -13.37 7.00 -4.51
CA THR A 493 -11.97 6.59 -4.32
C THR A 493 -11.73 6.00 -2.92
N ALA A 494 -12.34 6.58 -1.89
CA ALA A 494 -12.29 6.08 -0.52
C ALA A 494 -12.97 4.70 -0.38
N LEU A 495 -14.13 4.50 -1.01
CA LEU A 495 -14.78 3.18 -1.08
C LEU A 495 -13.94 2.15 -1.85
N GLY A 496 -13.31 2.56 -2.95
CA GLY A 496 -12.39 1.70 -3.70
C GLY A 496 -11.18 1.28 -2.86
N ALA A 497 -10.67 2.20 -2.03
CA ALA A 497 -9.60 1.90 -1.07
C ALA A 497 -10.08 0.96 0.04
N LEU A 498 -11.32 1.09 0.53
CA LEU A 498 -11.92 0.17 1.49
C LEU A 498 -11.93 -1.27 0.99
N LEU A 499 -12.39 -1.48 -0.24
CA LEU A 499 -12.47 -2.82 -0.82
C LEU A 499 -11.11 -3.36 -1.24
N GLY A 500 -10.16 -2.50 -1.62
CA GLY A 500 -8.76 -2.92 -1.76
C GLY A 500 -8.18 -3.42 -0.43
N ARG A 501 -8.38 -2.68 0.66
CA ARG A 501 -7.89 -3.06 1.99
C ARG A 501 -8.56 -4.30 2.55
N SER A 502 -9.85 -4.53 2.28
CA SER A 502 -10.50 -5.79 2.67
C SER A 502 -9.88 -6.98 1.92
N GLY A 503 -9.50 -6.82 0.65
CA GLY A 503 -8.72 -7.83 -0.08
C GLY A 503 -7.39 -8.15 0.61
N ALA A 504 -6.66 -7.13 1.07
CA ALA A 504 -5.45 -7.32 1.85
C ALA A 504 -5.70 -8.03 3.20
N LEU A 505 -6.81 -7.76 3.89
CA LEU A 505 -7.13 -8.46 5.14
C LEU A 505 -7.51 -9.94 4.93
N VAL A 506 -8.07 -10.28 3.77
CA VAL A 506 -8.43 -11.66 3.40
C VAL A 506 -7.21 -12.47 2.96
N ALA A 507 -6.15 -11.85 2.44
CA ALA A 507 -5.00 -12.57 1.90
C ALA A 507 -4.27 -13.46 2.94
N PRO A 508 -3.95 -12.99 4.17
CA PRO A 508 -3.34 -13.83 5.20
C PRO A 508 -4.25 -15.01 5.58
N LEU A 509 -5.56 -14.78 5.72
CA LEU A 509 -6.53 -15.83 6.02
C LEU A 509 -6.56 -16.91 4.93
N LEU A 510 -6.46 -16.51 3.66
CA LEU A 510 -6.34 -17.47 2.56
C LEU A 510 -4.98 -18.16 2.54
N ASN A 511 -3.90 -17.47 2.95
CA ASN A 511 -2.56 -18.05 3.02
C ASN A 511 -2.44 -19.12 4.11
N ILE A 512 -3.23 -19.05 5.19
CA ILE A 512 -3.32 -20.12 6.21
C ILE A 512 -3.72 -21.47 5.59
N LEU A 513 -4.50 -21.47 4.49
CA LEU A 513 -4.84 -22.70 3.78
C LEU A 513 -3.62 -23.38 3.12
N ALA A 514 -2.48 -22.69 3.00
CA ALA A 514 -1.22 -23.27 2.56
C ALA A 514 -0.76 -24.40 3.48
N MET A 515 -1.14 -24.41 4.77
CA MET A 515 -0.84 -25.50 5.70
C MET A 515 -1.47 -26.83 5.27
N TYR A 516 -2.61 -26.80 4.60
CA TYR A 516 -3.25 -28.01 4.05
C TYR A 516 -2.65 -28.36 2.68
N HIS A 517 -2.66 -27.39 1.75
CA HIS A 517 -2.06 -27.55 0.42
C HIS A 517 -1.58 -26.20 -0.12
N TRP A 518 -0.27 -26.09 -0.39
CA TRP A 518 0.38 -24.89 -0.94
C TRP A 518 -0.20 -24.38 -2.28
N VAL A 519 -0.87 -25.26 -3.04
CA VAL A 519 -1.48 -24.95 -4.34
C VAL A 519 -2.76 -24.08 -4.21
N ILE A 520 -3.49 -24.22 -3.10
CA ILE A 520 -4.82 -23.60 -2.93
C ILE A 520 -4.75 -22.08 -2.99
N PRO A 521 -3.90 -21.38 -2.20
CA PRO A 521 -3.91 -19.91 -2.18
C PRO A 521 -3.50 -19.32 -3.53
N ILE A 522 -2.46 -19.87 -4.17
CA ILE A 522 -1.96 -19.42 -5.47
C ILE A 522 -3.03 -19.57 -6.56
N THR A 523 -3.75 -20.69 -6.56
CA THR A 523 -4.86 -20.93 -7.51
C THR A 523 -5.99 -19.92 -7.30
N ILE A 524 -6.34 -19.62 -6.05
CA ILE A 524 -7.38 -18.63 -5.72
C ILE A 524 -6.94 -17.23 -6.17
N PHE A 525 -5.73 -16.80 -5.84
CA PHE A 525 -5.20 -15.48 -6.23
C PHE A 525 -5.14 -15.33 -7.76
N GLY A 526 -4.59 -16.32 -8.47
CA GLY A 526 -4.49 -16.29 -9.92
C GLY A 526 -5.85 -16.28 -10.62
N SER A 527 -6.78 -17.14 -10.19
CA SER A 527 -8.10 -17.26 -10.83
C SER A 527 -8.95 -16.00 -10.64
N ILE A 528 -8.96 -15.42 -9.42
CA ILE A 528 -9.67 -14.17 -9.13
C ILE A 528 -9.07 -13.00 -9.93
N THR A 529 -7.77 -12.99 -10.18
CA THR A 529 -7.11 -11.98 -11.01
C THR A 529 -7.48 -12.11 -12.49
N ILE A 530 -7.47 -13.33 -13.03
CA ILE A 530 -7.84 -13.61 -14.43
C ILE A 530 -9.32 -13.26 -14.67
N VAL A 531 -10.21 -13.66 -13.76
CA VAL A 531 -11.63 -13.29 -13.82
C VAL A 531 -11.79 -11.76 -13.73
N GLY A 532 -10.99 -11.09 -12.90
CA GLY A 532 -10.90 -9.63 -12.88
C GLY A 532 -10.54 -9.05 -14.25
N GLY A 533 -9.44 -9.50 -14.86
CA GLY A 533 -9.00 -9.05 -16.18
C GLY A 533 -10.04 -9.29 -17.28
N ALA A 534 -10.73 -10.43 -17.27
CA ALA A 534 -11.81 -10.72 -18.22
C ALA A 534 -12.99 -9.76 -18.06
N LEU A 535 -13.36 -9.40 -16.82
CA LEU A 535 -14.43 -8.44 -16.57
C LEU A 535 -14.04 -7.00 -16.88
N SER A 536 -12.75 -6.68 -16.97
CA SER A 536 -12.27 -5.35 -17.42
C SER A 536 -12.71 -5.02 -18.84
N PHE A 537 -13.03 -6.01 -19.69
CA PHE A 537 -13.56 -5.76 -21.04
C PHE A 537 -14.92 -5.05 -21.05
N LEU A 538 -15.68 -5.13 -19.97
CA LEU A 538 -16.98 -4.45 -19.82
C LEU A 538 -16.84 -2.97 -19.48
N LEU A 539 -15.63 -2.50 -19.17
CA LEU A 539 -15.38 -1.09 -18.85
C LEU A 539 -15.29 -0.24 -20.14
N PRO A 540 -15.76 1.03 -20.09
CA PRO A 540 -15.60 1.98 -21.19
C PRO A 540 -14.14 2.47 -21.30
N GLU A 541 -13.72 2.95 -22.46
CA GLU A 541 -12.41 3.59 -22.62
C GLU A 541 -12.49 5.08 -22.21
N THR A 542 -11.57 5.53 -21.35
CA THR A 542 -11.55 6.89 -20.79
C THR A 542 -10.37 7.72 -21.32
N ARG A 543 -9.70 7.26 -22.37
CA ARG A 543 -8.51 7.93 -22.93
C ARG A 543 -8.83 9.35 -23.40
N ARG A 544 -8.10 10.33 -22.84
CA ARG A 544 -8.17 11.77 -23.20
C ARG A 544 -9.56 12.39 -23.04
N THR A 545 -10.45 11.74 -22.28
CA THR A 545 -11.77 12.31 -21.99
C THR A 545 -11.67 13.30 -20.82
N GLU A 546 -12.51 14.33 -20.90
CA GLU A 546 -12.63 15.32 -19.83
C GLU A 546 -13.37 14.72 -18.63
N LEU A 547 -12.98 15.18 -17.44
CA LEU A 547 -13.57 14.69 -16.20
C LEU A 547 -15.03 15.10 -16.16
N PRO A 548 -15.97 14.18 -15.88
CA PRO A 548 -17.36 14.57 -15.78
C PRO A 548 -17.51 15.51 -14.57
N ASP A 549 -18.15 16.65 -14.79
CA ASP A 549 -18.42 17.60 -13.72
C ASP A 549 -19.79 17.32 -13.07
N SER A 550 -20.69 16.62 -13.78
CA SER A 550 -22.00 16.19 -13.26
C SER A 550 -22.30 14.70 -13.44
N THR A 551 -23.32 14.22 -12.71
CA THR A 551 -23.80 12.84 -12.78
C THR A 551 -24.45 12.52 -14.12
N GLU A 552 -25.19 13.46 -14.71
CA GLU A 552 -25.83 13.30 -16.03
C GLU A 552 -24.79 13.20 -17.15
N GLU A 553 -23.74 14.01 -17.08
CA GLU A 553 -22.63 13.96 -18.03
C GLU A 553 -21.85 12.63 -17.91
N ALA A 554 -21.66 12.13 -16.68
CA ALA A 554 -21.03 10.83 -16.45
C ALA A 554 -21.87 9.65 -16.97
N VAL A 555 -23.20 9.76 -16.99
CA VAL A 555 -24.10 8.74 -17.54
C VAL A 555 -24.12 8.82 -19.07
N ASN A 556 -24.20 10.02 -19.66
CA ASN A 556 -24.24 10.22 -21.11
C ASN A 556 -22.92 9.87 -21.83
N LYS A 557 -21.78 9.86 -21.11
CA LYS A 557 -20.46 9.45 -21.65
C LYS A 557 -20.26 7.92 -21.71
N ARG A 558 -21.22 7.12 -21.24
CA ARG A 558 -21.16 5.64 -21.21
C ARG A 558 -22.18 5.04 -22.15
#